data_AF-D3PNE4-F1
#
_entry.id   AF-D3PNE4-F1
#
_cell.length_a   1.000
_cell.length_b   1.000
_cell.length_c   1.000
_cell.angle_alpha   90.00
_cell.angle_beta   90.00
_cell.angle_gamma   90.00
#
_symmetry.space_group_name_H-M   'P 1'
#
loop_
_entity.id
_entity.type
_entity.pdbx_description
1 polymer ?
#
loop_
_entity_poly.entity_id
_entity_poly.type
_entity_poly.pdbx_seq_one_letter_code
_entity_poly.pdbx_strand_id
1 'polypeptide(L)' 'MRTTIYLPDDLARVVEAYLKEHPQTNLSALVQEALEARLRRNPAALLELAGVVEKASVNAGEGAEDRLYRQER' A
#
# COMPACT_ATOMS: atom_id res chain seq x y z
N MET A 1 -12.70 -7.97 17.31
CA MET A 1 -12.00 -9.06 18.04
C MET A 1 -11.05 -8.44 19.05
N ARG A 2 -10.88 -9.02 20.25
CA ARG A 2 -9.83 -8.63 21.21
C ARG A 2 -8.76 -9.72 21.28
N THR A 3 -7.52 -9.34 21.03
CA THR A 3 -6.36 -10.24 21.02
C THR A 3 -5.22 -9.57 21.78
N THR A 4 -4.50 -10.36 22.56
CA THR A 4 -3.28 -9.91 23.26
C THR A 4 -2.07 -10.41 22.49
N ILE A 5 -1.09 -9.54 22.28
CA ILE A 5 0.18 -9.87 21.61
C ILE A 5 1.35 -9.51 22.52
N TYR A 6 2.46 -10.23 22.35
CA TYR A 6 3.72 -9.84 22.96
C TYR A 6 4.39 -8.75 22.12
N LEU A 7 4.87 -7.68 22.77
CA LEU A 7 5.64 -6.62 22.15
C LEU A 7 7.06 -6.65 22.74
N PRO A 8 8.12 -6.82 21.91
CA PRO A 8 9.49 -6.78 22.40
C PRO A 8 9.83 -5.45 23.09
N ASP A 9 10.65 -5.51 24.14
CA ASP A 9 10.93 -4.35 25.01
C ASP A 9 11.49 -3.14 24.24
N ASP A 10 12.37 -3.36 23.27
CA ASP A 10 12.93 -2.28 22.45
C ASP A 10 11.85 -1.57 21.64
N LEU A 11 10.90 -2.32 21.08
CA LEU A 11 9.79 -1.76 20.33
C LEU A 11 8.79 -1.07 21.26
N ALA A 12 8.55 -1.62 22.45
CA ALA A 12 7.69 -1.01 23.45
C ALA A 12 8.20 0.39 23.85
N ARG A 13 9.51 0.55 24.04
CA ARG A 13 10.13 1.85 24.36
C ARG A 13 9.91 2.89 23.26
N VAL A 14 10.08 2.49 22.00
CA VAL A 14 9.85 3.38 20.85
C VAL A 14 8.38 3.79 20.75
N VAL A 15 7.47 2.85 20.95
CA VAL A 15 6.03 3.10 20.96
C VAL A 15 5.63 4.05 22.09
N GLU A 16 6.17 3.87 23.30
CA GLU A 16 5.91 4.78 24.41
C GLU A 16 6.39 6.20 24.14
N ALA A 17 7.57 6.36 23.53
CA ALA A 17 8.08 7.67 23.14
C ALA A 17 7.14 8.35 22.12
N TYR A 18 6.73 7.61 21.09
CA TYR A 18 5.79 8.09 20.09
C TYR A 18 4.45 8.52 20.70
N LEU A 19 3.87 7.72 21.61
CA LEU A 19 2.59 8.05 22.24
C LEU A 19 2.67 9.27 23.18
N LYS A 20 3.85 9.56 23.75
CA LYS A 20 4.07 10.80 24.52
C LYS A 20 4.05 12.04 23.62
N GLU A 21 4.59 11.93 22.42
CA GLU A 21 4.61 13.01 21.42
C GLU A 21 3.27 13.20 20.73
N HIS A 22 2.45 12.13 20.67
CA HIS A 22 1.14 12.11 20.02
C HIS A 22 0.02 11.71 21.00
N PRO A 23 -0.31 12.56 21.99
CA PRO A 23 -1.29 12.24 23.05
C PRO A 23 -2.73 12.02 22.53
N GLN A 24 -3.04 12.45 21.31
CA GLN A 24 -4.30 12.21 20.62
C GLN A 24 -4.45 10.76 20.12
N THR A 25 -3.34 10.00 20.04
CA THR A 25 -3.30 8.62 19.58
C THR A 25 -3.16 7.67 20.76
N ASN A 26 -3.70 6.46 20.62
CA ASN A 26 -3.47 5.37 21.56
C ASN A 26 -2.90 4.14 20.84
N LEU A 27 -2.38 3.18 21.62
CA LEU A 27 -1.76 1.97 21.09
C LEU A 27 -2.68 1.19 20.14
N SER A 28 -3.97 1.09 20.47
CA SER A 28 -4.94 0.37 19.65
C SER A 28 -5.10 1.01 18.28
N ALA A 29 -5.21 2.35 18.23
CA ALA A 29 -5.31 3.09 16.97
C ALA A 29 -4.05 2.93 16.11
N LEU A 30 -2.87 3.03 16.73
CA LEU A 30 -1.59 2.84 16.05
C LEU A 30 -1.44 1.43 15.44
N VAL A 31 -1.83 0.40 16.20
CA VAL A 31 -1.80 -0.99 15.72
C VAL A 31 -2.81 -1.22 14.60
N GLN A 32 -4.02 -0.64 14.71
CA GLN A 32 -5.04 -0.74 13.66
C GLN A 32 -4.56 -0.11 12.35
N GLU A 33 -3.99 1.10 12.41
CA GLU A 33 -3.45 1.79 11.25
C GLU A 33 -2.31 0.99 10.59
N ALA A 34 -1.38 0.47 11.39
CA ALA A 34 -0.27 -0.33 10.89
C ALA A 34 -0.76 -1.63 10.20
N LEU A 35 -1.74 -2.31 10.79
CA LEU A 35 -2.35 -3.50 10.22
C LEU A 35 -3.13 -3.18 8.94
N GLU A 36 -3.93 -2.12 8.93
CA GLU A 36 -4.64 -1.67 7.73
C GLU A 36 -3.67 -1.33 6.60
N ALA A 37 -2.63 -0.54 6.88
CA ALA A 37 -1.63 -0.17 5.88
C ALA A 37 -0.89 -1.41 5.32
N ARG A 38 -0.59 -2.38 6.19
CA ARG A 38 0.15 -3.59 5.81
C ARG A 38 -0.71 -4.59 5.05
N LEU A 39 -1.99 -4.72 5.40
CA LEU A 39 -2.93 -5.70 4.83
C LEU A 39 -3.74 -5.16 3.65
N ARG A 40 -4.06 -3.85 3.61
CA ARG A 40 -4.73 -3.22 2.44
C ARG A 40 -3.81 -3.16 1.22
N ARG A 41 -2.50 -3.14 1.41
CA ARG A 41 -1.54 -3.40 0.33
C ARG A 41 -1.66 -4.87 -0.06
N ASN A 42 -2.67 -5.18 -0.86
CA ASN A 42 -2.86 -6.48 -1.46
C ASN A 42 -2.24 -6.46 -2.88
N PRO A 43 -0.96 -6.85 -3.03
CA PRO A 43 -0.35 -6.96 -4.34
C PRO A 43 -1.10 -7.96 -5.21
N ALA A 44 -1.78 -8.97 -4.65
CA ALA A 44 -2.59 -9.89 -5.42
C ALA A 44 -3.81 -9.19 -6.05
N ALA A 45 -4.46 -8.24 -5.37
CA ALA A 45 -5.55 -7.46 -5.99
C ALA A 45 -5.04 -6.52 -7.09
N LEU A 46 -3.81 -5.97 -6.95
CA LEU A 46 -3.16 -5.21 -8.00
C LEU A 46 -2.73 -6.08 -9.19
N LEU A 47 -2.26 -7.30 -8.91
CA LEU A 47 -1.87 -8.29 -9.92
C LEU A 47 -3.10 -8.90 -10.62
N GLU A 48 -4.21 -9.11 -9.91
CA GLU A 48 -5.50 -9.47 -10.50
C GLU A 48 -6.02 -8.33 -11.38
N LEU A 49 -5.96 -7.08 -10.93
CA LEU A 49 -6.29 -5.92 -11.77
C LEU A 49 -5.38 -5.83 -13.01
N ALA A 50 -4.09 -6.14 -12.87
CA ALA A 50 -3.16 -6.20 -14.00
C ALA A 50 -3.47 -7.38 -14.95
N GLY A 51 -3.91 -8.52 -14.43
CA GLY A 51 -4.38 -9.68 -15.19
C GLY A 51 -5.77 -9.49 -15.81
N VAL A 52 -6.60 -8.58 -15.29
CA VAL A 52 -7.89 -8.17 -15.88
C VAL A 52 -7.70 -7.46 -17.23
N VAL A 53 -6.48 -6.99 -17.54
CA VAL A 53 -6.14 -6.44 -18.86
C VAL A 53 -5.67 -7.54 -19.83
N GLU A 54 -6.28 -8.72 -19.80
CA GLU A 54 -6.10 -9.73 -20.88
C GLU A 54 -6.79 -9.31 -22.19
N LYS A 55 -7.79 -8.42 -22.12
CA LYS A 55 -8.52 -7.88 -23.28
C LYS A 55 -8.59 -6.36 -23.23
N ALA A 56 -7.44 -5.70 -23.29
CA ALA A 56 -7.43 -4.29 -23.67
C ALA A 56 -8.03 -4.17 -25.08
N SER A 57 -9.08 -3.36 -25.23
CA SER A 57 -9.72 -3.10 -26.53
C SER A 57 -8.79 -2.38 -27.52
N VAL A 58 -7.67 -1.84 -27.03
CA VAL A 58 -6.64 -1.16 -27.81
C VAL A 58 -5.27 -1.64 -27.36
N ASN A 59 -4.37 -1.89 -28.31
CA ASN A 59 -2.98 -2.18 -27.99
C ASN A 59 -2.35 -0.91 -27.38
N ALA A 60 -1.59 -1.04 -26.29
CA ALA A 60 -0.93 0.11 -25.65
C ALA A 60 -0.02 0.90 -26.61
N GLY A 61 0.49 0.28 -27.67
CA GLY A 61 1.25 0.93 -28.73
C GLY A 61 0.41 1.70 -29.76
N GLU A 62 -0.92 1.59 -29.78
CA GLU A 62 -1.78 2.26 -30.76
C GLU A 62 -2.07 3.72 -30.43
N GLY A 63 -1.91 4.14 -29.17
CA GLY A 63 -2.03 5.54 -28.72
C GLY A 63 -0.74 6.13 -28.17
N ALA A 64 0.39 5.43 -28.30
CA ALA A 64 1.68 5.93 -27.83
C ALA A 64 2.11 7.16 -28.65
N GLU A 65 2.43 8.24 -27.96
CA GLU A 65 2.85 9.54 -28.53
C GLU A 65 4.06 9.39 -29.47
N ASP A 66 4.88 8.37 -29.23
CA ASP A 66 6.02 7.96 -30.05
C ASP A 66 5.65 7.54 -31.50
N ARG A 67 4.39 7.20 -31.80
CA ARG A 67 3.95 6.93 -33.18
C ARG A 67 4.04 8.17 -34.07
N LEU A 68 3.82 9.35 -33.51
CA LEU A 68 3.82 10.61 -34.27
C LEU A 68 5.22 10.97 -34.77
N TYR A 69 6.28 10.50 -34.10
CA TYR A 69 7.66 10.81 -34.46
C TYR A 69 8.29 9.88 -35.51
N ARG A 70 7.60 8.83 -35.97
CA ARG A 70 8.13 7.89 -36.97
C ARG A 70 7.81 8.28 -38.42
N GLN A 71 6.86 9.18 -38.67
CA GLN A 71 6.45 9.53 -40.05
C GLN A 71 7.29 10.64 -40.71
N GLU A 72 8.25 11.25 -39.99
CA GLU A 72 9.07 12.35 -40.53
C GLU A 72 10.54 11.96 -40.82
N ARG A 73 10.77 10.77 -41.40
CA ARG A 73 12.06 10.43 -42.01
C ARG A 73 11.91 9.68 -43.33
#